data_AF-A0A956UME9-F1
#
_entry.id   AF-A0A956UME9-F1
#
_cell.length_a   1.000
_cell.length_b   1.000
_cell.length_c   1.000
_cell.angle_alpha   90.00
_cell.angle_beta   90.00
_cell.angle_gamma   90.00
#
_symmetry.space_group_name_H-M   'P 1'
#
loop_
_entity.id
_entity.type
_entity.pdbx_description
1 polymer ?
#
loop_
_entity_poly.entity_id
_entity_poly.type
_entity_poly.pdbx_seq_one_letter_code
_entity_poly.pdbx_strand_id
1 'polypeptide(L)'
;MVYQPDDLSPIEKALLGVLCLGLPPSRAAGSDTFRVDHVTAVVCGLLHEGESLRHLQPDSTAVTAEFRSQLRSAIVSLTEKGIVAEQAAGMPAAVGGFEAGLAIDMVNPDEHPALLDRYLGQLCMEELFNAPAVYPYLMERYSTSGSIWRRLRDEGYGSD
;
A
#
# COMPACT_ATOMS: atom_id res chain seq x y z
N MET A 1 -14.26 -19.91 0.77
CA MET A 1 -15.23 -18.87 1.14
C MET A 1 -14.88 -17.65 0.31
N VAL A 2 -15.86 -16.92 -0.24
CA VAL A 2 -15.60 -15.69 -1.01
C VAL A 2 -15.85 -14.53 -0.07
N TYR A 3 -14.82 -13.74 0.23
CA TYR A 3 -14.93 -12.54 1.08
C TYR A 3 -15.45 -11.35 0.27
N GLN A 4 -16.18 -10.46 0.92
CA GLN A 4 -16.58 -9.14 0.44
C GLN A 4 -15.91 -8.05 1.29
N PRO A 5 -15.82 -6.80 0.80
CA PRO A 5 -15.24 -5.71 1.60
C PRO A 5 -15.86 -5.59 2.99
N ASP A 6 -17.18 -5.78 3.13
CA ASP A 6 -17.89 -5.71 4.42
C ASP A 6 -17.52 -6.81 5.42
N ASP A 7 -16.86 -7.89 4.99
CA ASP A 7 -16.33 -8.92 5.87
C ASP A 7 -14.98 -8.53 6.52
N LEU A 8 -14.41 -7.40 6.10
CA LEU A 8 -13.09 -6.94 6.51
C LEU A 8 -13.17 -5.79 7.52
N SER A 9 -12.22 -5.75 8.44
CA SER A 9 -12.01 -4.59 9.30
C SER A 9 -11.59 -3.36 8.47
N PRO A 10 -11.79 -2.14 8.98
CA PRO A 10 -11.47 -0.94 8.21
C PRO A 10 -10.02 -0.83 7.75
N ILE A 11 -9.06 -1.28 8.58
CA ILE A 11 -7.64 -1.29 8.22
C ILE A 11 -7.32 -2.35 7.14
N GLU A 12 -8.01 -3.49 7.17
CA GLU A 12 -7.87 -4.51 6.13
C GLU A 12 -8.41 -3.99 4.79
N LYS A 13 -9.60 -3.37 4.78
CA LYS A 13 -10.14 -2.72 3.57
C LYS A 13 -9.17 -1.67 3.02
N ALA A 14 -8.68 -0.78 3.88
CA ALA A 14 -7.73 0.26 3.49
C ALA A 14 -6.45 -0.33 2.88
N LEU A 15 -5.84 -1.32 3.55
CA LEU A 15 -4.63 -1.98 3.07
C LEU A 15 -4.85 -2.65 1.70
N LEU A 16 -5.91 -3.44 1.54
CA LEU A 16 -6.18 -4.12 0.27
C LEU A 16 -6.42 -3.13 -0.88
N GLY A 17 -7.16 -2.05 -0.61
CA GLY A 17 -7.38 -0.99 -1.60
C GLY A 17 -6.07 -0.30 -1.98
N VAL A 18 -5.20 0.00 -1.02
CA VAL A 18 -3.89 0.61 -1.26
C VAL A 18 -2.96 -0.32 -2.04
N LEU A 19 -2.91 -1.61 -1.69
CA LEU A 19 -2.14 -2.61 -2.45
C LEU A 19 -2.61 -2.70 -3.91
N CYS A 20 -3.91 -2.56 -4.14
CA CYS A 20 -4.49 -2.59 -5.49
C CYS A 20 -4.18 -1.35 -6.34
N LEU A 21 -3.75 -0.22 -5.74
CA LEU A 21 -3.36 0.98 -6.49
C LEU A 21 -2.09 0.76 -7.34
N GLY A 22 -1.27 -0.23 -7.01
CA GLY A 22 -0.02 -0.49 -7.71
C GLY A 22 1.01 0.62 -7.53
N LEU A 23 1.23 1.04 -6.27
CA LEU A 23 2.23 2.06 -5.95
C LEU A 23 3.64 1.60 -6.37
N PRO A 24 4.47 2.51 -6.92
CA PRO A 24 5.88 2.22 -7.13
C PRO A 24 6.62 2.06 -5.80
N PRO A 25 7.70 1.27 -5.75
CA PRO A 25 8.57 1.21 -4.58
C PRO A 25 9.02 2.62 -4.17
N SER A 26 8.98 2.94 -2.87
CA SER A 26 9.28 4.28 -2.36
C SER A 26 10.65 4.82 -2.80
N ARG A 27 11.65 3.95 -2.91
CA ARG A 27 12.98 4.29 -3.42
C ARG A 27 12.97 4.67 -4.90
N ALA A 28 12.24 3.94 -5.73
CA ALA A 28 12.08 4.27 -7.14
C ALA A 28 11.28 5.57 -7.33
N ALA A 29 10.36 5.85 -6.42
CA ALA A 29 9.64 7.12 -6.33
C ALA A 29 10.50 8.27 -5.78
N GLY A 30 11.60 7.97 -5.08
CA GLY A 30 12.42 8.96 -4.35
C GLY A 30 11.69 9.58 -3.16
N SER A 31 10.66 8.92 -2.61
CA SER A 31 9.86 9.44 -1.50
C SER A 31 9.23 8.33 -0.68
N ASP A 32 9.44 8.36 0.63
CA ASP A 32 8.83 7.44 1.60
C ASP A 32 7.32 7.61 1.75
N THR A 33 6.75 8.67 1.19
CA THR A 33 5.28 8.85 1.13
C THR A 33 4.59 7.91 0.14
N PHE A 34 5.35 7.10 -0.62
CA PHE A 34 4.84 6.02 -1.47
C PHE A 34 4.87 4.65 -0.78
N ARG A 35 5.38 4.56 0.45
CA ARG A 35 5.33 3.32 1.22
C ARG A 35 3.89 2.91 1.49
N VAL A 36 3.62 1.60 1.48
CA VAL A 36 2.29 1.08 1.70
C VAL A 36 1.83 1.29 3.13
N ASP A 37 2.73 1.17 4.11
CA ASP A 37 2.42 1.51 5.49
C ASP A 37 1.97 2.97 5.65
N HIS A 38 2.68 3.91 5.02
CA HIS A 38 2.38 5.33 5.03
C HIS A 38 1.02 5.65 4.37
N VAL A 39 0.81 5.18 3.13
CA VAL A 39 -0.42 5.48 2.40
C VAL A 39 -1.63 4.87 3.11
N THR A 40 -1.50 3.67 3.68
CA THR A 40 -2.55 3.04 4.48
C THR A 40 -2.84 3.85 5.75
N ALA A 41 -1.80 4.38 6.42
CA ALA A 41 -1.96 5.24 7.59
C ALA A 41 -2.74 6.52 7.27
N VAL A 42 -2.41 7.20 6.18
CA VAL A 42 -3.11 8.42 5.75
C VAL A 42 -4.56 8.13 5.38
N VAL A 43 -4.82 7.05 4.63
CA VAL A 43 -6.17 6.63 4.26
C VAL A 43 -7.01 6.33 5.51
N CYS A 44 -6.47 5.57 6.47
CA CYS A 44 -7.16 5.26 7.71
C CYS A 44 -7.52 6.54 8.50
N GLY A 45 -6.59 7.49 8.62
CA GLY A 45 -6.83 8.76 9.31
C GLY A 45 -7.90 9.61 8.63
N LEU A 46 -7.88 9.68 7.30
CA LEU A 46 -8.89 10.39 6.52
C LEU A 46 -10.29 9.74 6.60
N LEU A 47 -10.38 8.41 6.60
CA LEU A 47 -11.66 7.69 6.66
C LEU A 47 -12.38 7.84 8.00
N HIS A 48 -11.64 7.74 9.12
CA HIS A 48 -12.27 7.61 10.44
C HIS A 48 -12.35 8.94 11.18
N GLU A 49 -11.34 9.79 11.00
CA GLU A 49 -11.14 10.98 11.83
C GLU A 49 -11.12 12.26 10.99
N GLY A 50 -11.02 12.14 9.66
CA GLY A 50 -10.84 13.29 8.75
C GLY A 50 -9.44 13.91 8.86
N GLU A 51 -8.49 13.23 9.50
CA GLU A 51 -7.16 13.75 9.82
C GLU A 51 -6.06 12.88 9.20
N SER A 52 -5.41 13.37 8.15
CA SER A 52 -4.38 12.63 7.41
C SER A 52 -3.11 12.31 8.21
N LEU A 53 -2.82 13.09 9.26
CA LEU A 53 -1.58 12.97 10.05
C LEU A 53 -1.74 12.11 11.31
N ARG A 54 -2.96 11.63 11.59
CA ARG A 54 -3.31 10.97 12.86
C ARG A 54 -2.40 9.79 13.24
N HIS A 55 -2.03 9.00 12.24
CA HIS A 55 -1.24 7.77 12.38
C HIS A 55 0.22 7.96 11.97
N LEU A 56 0.66 9.21 11.78
CA LEU A 56 2.03 9.55 11.42
C LEU A 56 2.78 10.13 12.63
N GLN A 57 4.10 9.96 12.60
CA GLN A 57 5.04 10.61 13.51
C GLN A 57 5.14 12.11 13.18
N PRO A 58 5.78 12.94 14.03
CA PRO A 58 5.96 14.37 13.77
C PRO A 58 6.69 14.70 12.46
N ASP A 59 7.45 13.76 11.89
CA ASP A 59 8.09 13.89 10.58
C ASP A 59 7.12 13.77 9.39
N SER A 60 5.84 13.51 9.66
CA SER A 60 4.76 13.33 8.68
C SER A 60 5.04 12.24 7.63
N THR A 61 5.97 11.34 7.91
CA THR A 61 6.42 10.31 6.96
C THR A 61 6.36 8.94 7.60
N ALA A 62 7.00 8.76 8.76
CA ALA A 62 6.98 7.50 9.47
C ALA A 62 5.62 7.25 10.14
N VAL A 63 5.17 6.01 10.14
CA VAL A 63 3.95 5.61 10.87
C VAL A 63 4.20 5.49 12.37
N THR A 64 3.17 5.72 13.18
CA THR A 64 3.27 5.50 14.63
C THR A 64 3.47 4.02 14.95
N ALA A 65 4.11 3.72 16.08
CA ALA A 65 4.30 2.34 16.54
C ALA A 65 2.97 1.62 16.78
N GLU A 66 1.96 2.36 17.26
CA GLU A 66 0.60 1.87 17.45
C GLU A 66 -0.02 1.44 16.12
N PHE A 67 -0.01 2.33 15.12
CA PHE A 67 -0.58 2.01 13.80
C PHE A 67 0.18 0.85 13.12
N ARG A 68 1.50 0.81 13.25
CA ARG A 68 2.31 -0.30 12.74
C ARG A 68 1.90 -1.65 13.34
N SER A 69 1.61 -1.69 14.64
CA SER A 69 1.11 -2.90 15.31
C SER A 69 -0.26 -3.34 14.79
N GLN A 70 -1.17 -2.38 14.59
CA GLN A 70 -2.48 -2.63 13.99
C GLN A 70 -2.35 -3.15 12.55
N LEU A 71 -1.48 -2.55 11.73
CA LEU A 71 -1.23 -2.97 10.36
C LEU A 71 -0.68 -4.39 10.28
N ARG A 72 0.28 -4.74 11.14
CA ARG A 72 0.81 -6.11 11.23
C ARG A 72 -0.29 -7.12 11.61
N SER A 73 -1.15 -6.75 12.55
CA SER A 73 -2.29 -7.59 12.94
C SER A 73 -3.27 -7.80 11.78
N ALA A 74 -3.53 -6.76 10.99
CA ALA A 74 -4.35 -6.83 9.78
C ALA A 74 -3.72 -7.75 8.72
N ILE A 75 -2.41 -7.66 8.50
CA ILE A 75 -1.69 -8.52 7.56
C ILE A 75 -1.77 -10.00 7.97
N VAL A 76 -1.55 -10.30 9.27
CA VAL A 76 -1.69 -11.67 9.80
C VAL A 76 -3.11 -12.18 9.57
N SER A 77 -4.10 -11.38 9.93
CA SER A 77 -5.52 -11.69 9.74
C SER A 77 -5.89 -11.94 8.27
N LEU A 78 -5.38 -11.14 7.32
CA LEU A 78 -5.60 -11.34 5.88
C LEU A 78 -4.85 -12.57 5.34
N THR A 79 -3.69 -12.89 5.92
CA THR A 79 -2.91 -14.09 5.57
C THR A 79 -3.66 -15.35 5.99
N GLU A 80 -4.23 -15.37 7.20
CA GLU A 80 -5.08 -16.47 7.69
C GLU A 80 -6.34 -16.66 6.82
N LYS A 81 -6.88 -15.57 6.28
CA LYS A 81 -7.98 -15.60 5.29
C LYS A 81 -7.55 -16.05 3.89
N GLY A 82 -6.25 -16.18 3.62
CA GLY A 82 -5.70 -16.52 2.30
C GLY A 82 -5.82 -15.41 1.26
N ILE A 83 -6.01 -14.16 1.68
CA ILE A 83 -6.21 -12.99 0.81
C ILE A 83 -4.87 -12.37 0.41
N VAL A 84 -3.89 -12.40 1.32
CA VAL A 84 -2.52 -11.94 1.08
C VAL A 84 -1.53 -13.03 1.47
N ALA A 85 -0.30 -12.92 0.98
CA ALA A 85 0.83 -13.71 1.44
C ALA A 85 1.95 -12.80 1.92
N GLU A 86 2.70 -13.27 2.91
CA GLU A 86 3.92 -12.62 3.35
C GLU A 86 4.91 -12.57 2.17
N GLN A 87 5.35 -11.37 1.81
CA GLN A 87 6.47 -11.22 0.89
C GLN A 87 7.74 -11.32 1.73
N ALA A 88 8.54 -12.35 1.51
CA ALA A 88 9.86 -12.43 2.12
C ALA A 88 10.66 -11.16 1.76
N ALA A 89 11.29 -10.52 2.75
CA ALA A 89 12.21 -9.42 2.51
C ALA A 89 13.25 -9.86 1.47
N GLY A 90 13.27 -9.22 0.29
CA GLY A 90 14.10 -9.66 -0.84
C GLY A 90 13.31 -9.98 -2.11
N MET A 91 12.00 -10.19 -2.02
CA MET A 91 11.18 -10.51 -3.19
C MET A 91 10.56 -9.26 -3.80
N PRO A 92 10.53 -9.14 -5.14
CA PRO A 92 9.90 -8.00 -5.80
C PRO A 92 8.41 -7.94 -5.46
N ALA A 93 7.90 -6.71 -5.29
CA ALA A 93 6.48 -6.44 -5.39
C ALA A 93 5.95 -7.04 -6.71
N ALA A 94 4.99 -7.97 -6.66
CA ALA A 94 4.33 -8.43 -7.88
C ALA A 94 3.58 -7.22 -8.49
N VAL A 95 3.75 -6.79 -9.75
CA VAL A 95 4.12 -7.44 -11.03
C VAL A 95 5.12 -6.54 -11.81
N GLY A 96 6.18 -7.16 -12.36
CA GLY A 96 7.16 -6.56 -13.29
C GLY A 96 8.61 -6.80 -12.83
N GLY A 97 9.40 -7.55 -13.61
CA GLY A 97 10.73 -8.12 -13.28
C GLY A 97 11.74 -7.21 -12.58
N PHE A 98 12.59 -7.81 -11.74
CA PHE A 98 13.42 -7.15 -10.71
C PHE A 98 14.88 -6.95 -11.12
N GLU A 99 15.43 -5.77 -10.80
CA GLU A 99 16.86 -5.55 -10.58
C GLU A 99 17.17 -5.37 -9.07
N ALA A 100 18.20 -6.07 -8.59
CA ALA A 100 18.69 -6.06 -7.21
C ALA A 100 19.29 -4.71 -6.73
N GLY A 101 19.34 -3.68 -7.58
CA GLY A 101 19.88 -2.36 -7.25
C GLY A 101 18.88 -1.38 -6.61
N LEU A 102 17.58 -1.62 -6.74
CA LEU A 102 16.51 -0.82 -6.09
C LEU A 102 16.18 -1.36 -4.67
N ALA A 103 16.98 -2.29 -4.18
CA ALA A 103 16.69 -3.19 -3.07
C ALA A 103 16.55 -2.48 -1.72
N ILE A 104 15.30 -2.36 -1.27
CA ILE A 104 14.84 -2.63 0.10
C ILE A 104 15.52 -1.79 1.19
N ASP A 105 14.73 -0.99 1.89
CA ASP A 105 15.15 -0.46 3.18
C ASP A 105 15.20 -1.61 4.20
N MET A 106 16.38 -2.21 4.37
CA MET A 106 16.60 -3.25 5.38
C MET A 106 16.58 -2.71 6.81
N VAL A 107 16.63 -1.39 6.99
CA VAL A 107 16.59 -0.74 8.31
C VAL A 107 15.15 -0.46 8.73
N ASN A 108 14.29 -0.07 7.79
CA ASN A 108 12.86 0.12 8.01
C ASN A 108 12.05 -0.49 6.84
N PRO A 109 11.87 -1.82 6.80
CA PRO A 109 11.15 -2.48 5.71
C PRO A 109 9.71 -1.97 5.61
N ASP A 110 9.22 -1.83 4.39
CA ASP A 110 7.82 -1.49 4.12
C ASP A 110 6.94 -2.73 4.32
N GLU A 111 5.78 -2.53 4.94
CA GLU A 111 4.80 -3.60 5.18
C GLU A 111 3.98 -3.82 3.90
N HIS A 112 4.54 -4.59 2.97
CA HIS A 112 3.99 -4.78 1.64
C HIS A 112 3.75 -6.26 1.30
N PRO A 113 2.65 -6.87 1.80
CA PRO A 113 2.34 -8.27 1.48
C PRO A 113 1.92 -8.42 0.01
N ALA A 114 2.07 -9.63 -0.54
CA ALA A 114 1.56 -9.95 -1.86
C ALA A 114 0.04 -10.10 -1.82
N LEU A 115 -0.68 -9.27 -2.60
CA LEU A 115 -2.12 -9.41 -2.80
C LEU A 115 -2.44 -10.63 -3.68
N LEU A 116 -3.10 -11.63 -3.10
CA LEU A 116 -3.52 -12.85 -3.81
C LEU A 116 -4.91 -12.69 -4.42
N ASP A 117 -5.86 -12.13 -3.66
CA ASP A 117 -7.21 -11.85 -4.15
C ASP A 117 -7.30 -10.44 -4.74
N ARG A 118 -6.94 -10.34 -6.03
CA ARG A 118 -6.99 -9.06 -6.76
C ARG A 118 -8.40 -8.52 -6.94
N TYR A 119 -9.40 -9.40 -7.00
CA TYR A 119 -10.78 -8.98 -7.17
C TYR A 119 -11.28 -8.28 -5.91
N LEU A 120 -11.05 -8.89 -4.74
CA LEU A 120 -11.37 -8.27 -3.46
C LEU A 120 -10.59 -6.96 -3.24
N GLY A 121 -9.31 -6.94 -3.62
CA GLY A 121 -8.51 -5.72 -3.57
C GLY A 121 -9.09 -4.60 -4.45
N GLN A 122 -9.56 -4.92 -5.65
CA GLN A 122 -10.21 -3.94 -6.53
C GLN A 122 -11.51 -3.41 -5.91
N LEU A 123 -12.36 -4.28 -5.34
CA LEU A 123 -13.58 -3.83 -4.67
C LEU A 123 -13.28 -2.87 -3.50
N CYS A 124 -12.27 -3.20 -2.69
CA CYS A 124 -11.83 -2.31 -1.60
C CYS A 124 -11.32 -0.97 -2.14
N MET A 125 -10.53 -0.99 -3.22
CA MET A 125 -10.03 0.24 -3.87
C MET A 125 -11.18 1.11 -4.39
N GLU A 126 -12.20 0.52 -5.00
CA GLU A 126 -13.39 1.22 -5.47
C GLU A 126 -14.16 1.88 -4.31
N GLU A 127 -14.32 1.19 -3.17
CA GLU A 127 -14.89 1.79 -1.95
C GLU A 127 -14.08 2.99 -1.45
N LEU A 128 -12.74 2.90 -1.46
CA LEU A 128 -11.87 4.00 -1.08
C LEU A 128 -12.01 5.21 -2.01
N PHE A 129 -12.12 4.99 -3.33
CA PHE A 129 -12.37 6.08 -4.29
C PHE A 129 -13.75 6.70 -4.15
N ASN A 130 -14.74 5.96 -3.62
CA ASN A 130 -16.06 6.50 -3.33
C ASN A 130 -16.10 7.35 -2.05
N ALA A 131 -15.05 7.32 -1.21
CA ALA A 131 -14.97 8.12 0.00
C ALA A 131 -14.43 9.54 -0.30
N PRO A 132 -15.23 10.62 -0.14
CA PRO A 132 -14.82 11.98 -0.54
C PRO A 132 -13.58 12.51 0.17
N ALA A 133 -13.35 12.12 1.42
CA ALA A 133 -12.18 12.54 2.20
C ALA A 133 -10.87 11.91 1.70
N VAL A 134 -10.96 10.72 1.10
CA VAL A 134 -9.81 9.91 0.66
C VAL A 134 -9.51 10.12 -0.82
N TYR A 135 -10.55 10.30 -1.63
CA TYR A 135 -10.47 10.40 -3.08
C TYR A 135 -9.37 11.37 -3.58
N PRO A 136 -9.28 12.64 -3.09
CA PRO A 136 -8.25 13.57 -3.58
C PRO A 136 -6.83 13.04 -3.36
N TYR A 137 -6.57 12.48 -2.17
CA TYR A 137 -5.27 11.94 -1.81
C TYR A 137 -4.91 10.71 -2.66
N LEU A 138 -5.83 9.75 -2.82
CA LEU A 138 -5.56 8.56 -3.64
C LEU A 138 -5.42 8.88 -5.12
N MET A 139 -6.18 9.84 -5.65
CA MET A 139 -6.03 10.28 -7.03
C MET A 139 -4.68 10.93 -7.30
N GLU A 140 -4.17 11.74 -6.37
CA GLU A 140 -2.82 12.30 -6.46
C GLU A 140 -1.76 11.19 -6.51
N ARG A 141 -1.88 10.21 -5.61
CA ARG A 141 -0.97 9.06 -5.54
C ARG A 141 -1.03 8.19 -6.79
N TYR A 142 -2.22 7.90 -7.30
CA TYR A 142 -2.42 7.13 -8.52
C TYR A 142 -1.83 7.84 -9.75
N SER A 143 -2.11 9.14 -9.91
CA SER A 143 -1.59 9.95 -11.01
C SER A 143 -0.05 10.01 -10.99
N THR A 144 0.52 10.26 -9.83
CA THR A 144 1.98 10.35 -9.65
C THR A 144 2.65 8.99 -9.82
N SER A 145 2.03 7.92 -9.33
CA SER A 145 2.49 6.55 -9.57
C SER A 145 2.60 6.25 -11.07
N GLY A 146 1.60 6.65 -11.85
CA GLY A 146 1.59 6.47 -13.31
C GLY A 146 2.71 7.22 -14.04
N SER A 147 3.15 8.39 -13.55
CA SER A 147 4.29 9.11 -14.14
C SER A 147 5.63 8.47 -13.76
N ILE A 148 5.77 8.01 -12.51
CA ILE A 148 6.96 7.28 -12.04
C ILE A 148 7.12 5.97 -12.82
N TRP A 149 6.06 5.17 -12.96
CA TRP A 149 6.13 3.92 -13.72
C TRP A 149 6.48 4.13 -15.20
N ARG A 150 5.97 5.21 -15.82
CA ARG A 150 6.35 5.57 -17.18
C ARG A 150 7.83 5.91 -17.27
N ARG A 151 8.34 6.76 -16.38
CA ARG A 151 9.76 7.09 -16.31
C ARG A 151 10.63 5.84 -16.13
N LEU A 152 10.27 4.97 -15.19
CA LEU A 152 11.01 3.73 -14.93
C LEU A 152 11.03 2.85 -16.18
N ARG A 153 9.90 2.72 -16.88
CA ARG A 153 9.82 1.94 -18.13
C ARG A 153 10.68 2.54 -19.23
N ASP A 154 10.68 3.86 -19.38
CA ASP A 154 11.55 4.57 -20.34
C ASP A 154 13.04 4.39 -20.00
N GLU A 155 13.36 4.21 -18.71
CA GLU A 155 14.69 3.88 -18.19
C GLU A 155 15.04 2.37 -18.31
N GLY A 156 14.13 1.54 -18.85
CA GLY A 156 14.35 0.12 -19.11
C GLY A 156 13.71 -0.85 -18.12
N TYR A 157 12.99 -0.37 -17.10
CA TYR A 157 12.30 -1.23 -16.12
C TYR A 157 11.26 -2.13 -16.79
N GLY A 158 11.35 -3.44 -16.56
CA GLY A 158 10.42 -4.45 -17.09
C GLY A 158 10.65 -4.83 -18.56
N SER A 159 11.80 -4.48 -19.13
CA SER A 159 12.23 -4.91 -20.46
C SER A 159 13.17 -6.12 -20.36
N ASP A 160 12.63 -7.27 -19.95
CA ASP A 160 13.25 -8.61 -20.03
C ASP A 160 12.21 -9.62 -20.51
#